data_AF-A0A1I7RIV4-F1
#
_entry.id   AF-A0A1I7RIV4-F1
#
_cell.length_a   1.000
_cell.length_b   1.000
_cell.length_c   1.000
_cell.angle_alpha   90.00
_cell.angle_beta   90.00
_cell.angle_gamma   90.00
#
_symmetry.space_group_name_H-M   'P 1'
#
loop_
_entity.id
_entity.type
_entity.pdbx_description
1 polymer ?
#
loop_
_entity_poly.entity_id
_entity_poly.type
_entity_poly.pdbx_seq_one_letter_code
_entity_poly.pdbx_strand_id
1 'polypeptide(L)'
;MAHMKNAYWIVVEDGNRTKPAIKRLLERVKIPTVYLHSEDPSVPCHDWAPRNKALEYIRKNKRLFNSDDVVYFLDSENSVDLQLFDKFARKVEKMGVWAAGSGYVYADSQLTLKGKVVGWNTPWRPKREFALGFRQFALNIKYITETNARLDMRCAGLAMEDCFLRQLNISKSDIQSFGHSGENKPIYVWHRRSVNTGRVTELPTRGSFIDTEVQEPLVCTAIEHRLTEATMYQAMFIAKQRNDNLTGIMRVS
;
A
#
# COMPACT_ATOMS: atom_id res chain seq x y z
N MET A 1 9.82 14.39 2.04
CA MET A 1 8.54 14.88 2.62
C MET A 1 8.60 16.33 3.07
N ALA A 2 9.51 16.78 3.95
CA ALA A 2 9.52 18.13 4.56
C ALA A 2 9.37 19.36 3.62
N HIS A 3 9.65 19.22 2.33
CA HIS A 3 9.48 20.29 1.33
C HIS A 3 8.07 20.31 0.67
N MET A 4 7.21 19.36 1.00
CA MET A 4 5.87 19.24 0.45
C MET A 4 4.94 20.25 1.12
N LYS A 5 4.30 21.10 0.30
CA LYS A 5 3.27 22.03 0.76
C LYS A 5 1.93 21.30 0.87
N ASN A 6 1.01 21.77 1.70
CA ASN A 6 -0.37 21.26 1.78
C ASN A 6 -0.42 19.73 1.81
N ALA A 7 0.22 19.15 2.83
CA ALA A 7 0.29 17.72 3.04
C ALA A 7 -0.03 17.40 4.50
N TYR A 8 -0.70 16.27 4.71
CA TYR A 8 -0.96 15.70 6.02
C TYR A 8 -0.39 14.28 6.02
N TRP A 9 0.53 13.99 6.93
CA TRP A 9 1.22 12.70 6.95
C TRP A 9 0.58 11.76 7.97
N ILE A 10 0.08 10.62 7.50
CA ILE A 10 -0.37 9.53 8.37
C ILE A 10 0.77 8.51 8.41
N VAL A 11 1.46 8.43 9.53
CA VAL A 11 2.52 7.45 9.75
C VAL A 11 1.97 6.37 10.65
N VAL A 12 2.02 5.12 10.19
CA VAL A 12 1.58 3.97 10.97
C VAL A 12 2.74 3.01 11.12
N GLU A 13 3.15 2.77 12.35
CA GLU A 13 4.12 1.73 12.67
C GLU A 13 3.46 0.35 12.68
N ASP A 14 4.10 -0.62 12.05
CA ASP A 14 3.73 -2.02 12.21
C ASP A 14 4.27 -2.54 13.54
N GLY A 15 3.36 -2.83 14.47
CA GLY A 15 3.66 -3.26 15.82
C GLY A 15 2.69 -2.76 16.87
N ASN A 16 2.88 -3.27 18.08
CA ASN A 16 1.97 -3.03 19.21
C ASN A 16 2.10 -1.65 19.88
N ARG A 17 3.08 -0.84 19.47
CA ARG A 17 3.35 0.49 20.04
C ARG A 17 4.17 1.35 19.08
N THR A 18 4.09 2.66 19.28
CA THR A 18 4.98 3.62 18.62
C THR A 18 6.39 3.64 19.21
N LYS A 19 7.43 3.78 18.37
CA LYS A 19 8.82 3.95 18.78
C LYS A 19 9.17 5.42 19.11
N PRO A 20 9.81 5.71 20.26
CA PRO A 20 10.26 7.07 20.61
C PRO A 20 11.20 7.69 19.58
N ALA A 21 12.00 6.87 18.90
CA ALA A 21 12.97 7.33 17.91
C ALA A 21 12.28 7.91 16.66
N ILE A 22 11.20 7.28 16.19
CA ILE A 22 10.38 7.76 15.08
C ILE A 22 9.56 8.97 15.52
N LYS A 23 9.02 8.97 16.75
CA LYS A 23 8.32 10.16 17.29
C LYS A 23 9.20 11.42 17.24
N ARG A 24 10.45 11.33 17.73
CA ARG A 24 11.43 12.44 17.66
C ARG A 24 11.78 12.83 16.22
N LEU A 25 11.78 11.88 15.28
CA LEU A 25 11.98 12.19 13.87
C LEU A 25 10.82 13.03 13.34
N LEU A 26 9.58 12.61 13.59
CA LEU A 26 8.37 13.30 13.11
C LEU A 26 8.20 14.68 13.74
N GLU A 27 8.57 14.86 15.01
CA GLU A 27 8.59 16.17 15.69
C GLU A 27 9.51 17.20 15.00
N ARG A 28 10.55 16.74 14.30
CA ARG A 28 11.45 17.62 13.51
C ARG A 28 10.89 17.95 12.13
N VAL A 29 9.91 17.18 11.64
CA VAL A 29 9.29 17.39 10.34
C VAL A 29 8.17 18.41 10.51
N LYS A 30 8.25 19.55 9.82
CA LYS A 30 7.25 20.63 9.86
C LYS A 30 6.02 20.35 8.99
N ILE A 31 5.53 19.11 9.01
CA ILE A 31 4.32 18.70 8.27
C ILE A 31 3.31 18.20 9.29
N PRO A 32 2.04 18.64 9.22
CA PRO A 32 0.96 18.07 10.02
C PRO A 32 0.97 16.55 9.94
N THR A 33 1.14 15.89 11.08
CA THR A 33 1.37 14.44 11.12
C THR A 33 0.52 13.81 12.22
N VAL A 34 -0.08 12.65 11.94
CA VAL A 34 -0.52 11.73 12.97
C VAL A 34 0.41 10.52 12.98
N TYR A 35 0.79 10.10 14.18
CA TYR A 35 1.63 8.92 14.37
C TYR A 35 0.84 7.85 15.12
N LEU A 36 0.59 6.74 14.44
CA LEU A 36 -0.20 5.60 14.92
C LEU A 36 0.69 4.35 14.94
N HIS A 37 0.17 3.30 15.57
CA HIS A 37 0.70 1.96 15.43
C HIS A 37 -0.46 1.01 15.10
N SER A 38 -0.14 -0.15 14.54
CA SER A 38 -1.11 -1.19 14.25
C SER A 38 -0.47 -2.56 14.41
N GLU A 39 -1.15 -3.44 15.10
CA GLU A 39 -0.87 -4.88 15.11
C GLU A 39 -2.23 -5.55 14.95
N ASP A 40 -2.40 -6.30 13.87
CA ASP A 40 -3.64 -7.03 13.62
C ASP A 40 -3.29 -8.46 13.22
N PRO A 41 -3.38 -9.42 14.16
CA PRO A 41 -3.05 -10.82 13.88
C PRO A 41 -4.08 -11.49 12.95
N SER A 42 -5.21 -10.84 12.64
CA SER A 42 -6.23 -11.38 11.73
C SER A 42 -5.89 -11.19 10.25
N VAL A 43 -4.92 -10.33 9.92
CA VAL A 43 -4.40 -10.18 8.57
C VAL A 43 -3.05 -10.87 8.45
N PRO A 44 -2.78 -11.56 7.33
CA PRO A 44 -1.64 -12.43 7.24
C PRO A 44 -0.33 -11.66 7.08
N CYS A 45 -0.36 -10.46 6.50
CA CYS A 45 0.82 -9.70 6.11
C CYS A 45 1.01 -8.40 6.91
N HIS A 46 2.26 -8.17 7.33
CA HIS A 46 2.77 -6.98 8.03
C HIS A 46 2.32 -5.65 7.42
N ASP A 47 2.19 -5.65 6.10
CA ASP A 47 1.87 -4.46 5.31
C ASP A 47 0.37 -4.11 5.26
N TRP A 48 -0.50 -4.99 5.75
CA TRP A 48 -1.96 -4.82 5.63
C TRP A 48 -2.52 -4.04 6.82
N ALA A 49 -2.11 -4.40 8.04
CA ALA A 49 -2.63 -3.79 9.26
C ALA A 49 -2.36 -2.28 9.30
N PRO A 50 -1.14 -1.79 9.00
CA PRO A 50 -0.85 -0.36 8.99
C PRO A 50 -1.68 0.42 7.95
N ARG A 51 -1.87 -0.14 6.75
CA ARG A 51 -2.71 0.49 5.71
C ARG A 51 -4.17 0.55 6.13
N ASN A 52 -4.72 -0.53 6.68
CA ASN A 52 -6.06 -0.55 7.22
C ASN A 52 -6.24 0.48 8.34
N LYS A 53 -5.26 0.62 9.22
CA LYS A 53 -5.29 1.59 10.31
C LYS A 53 -5.33 3.03 9.80
N ALA A 54 -4.58 3.33 8.75
CA ALA A 54 -4.62 4.64 8.09
C ALA A 54 -6.00 4.91 7.46
N LEU A 55 -6.58 3.92 6.75
CA LEU A 55 -7.93 4.02 6.18
C LEU A 55 -9.00 4.22 7.26
N GLU A 56 -8.89 3.51 8.38
CA GLU A 56 -9.76 3.67 9.55
C GLU A 56 -9.64 5.10 10.13
N TYR A 57 -8.42 5.60 10.28
CA TYR A 57 -8.17 6.95 10.78
C TYR A 57 -8.84 8.00 9.88
N ILE A 58 -8.67 7.90 8.56
CA ILE A 58 -9.31 8.81 7.60
C ILE A 58 -10.83 8.79 7.76
N ARG A 59 -11.43 7.59 7.84
CA ARG A 59 -12.89 7.43 8.01
C ARG A 59 -13.41 7.97 9.34
N LYS A 60 -12.64 7.86 10.42
CA LYS A 60 -13.02 8.38 11.75
C LYS A 60 -12.85 9.90 11.84
N ASN A 61 -11.92 10.47 11.06
CA ASN A 61 -11.54 11.87 11.14
C ASN A 61 -11.88 12.65 9.85
N LYS A 62 -12.99 12.32 9.17
CA LYS A 62 -13.39 12.96 7.90
C LYS A 62 -13.39 14.49 7.95
N ARG A 63 -13.72 15.06 9.11
CA ARG A 63 -13.76 16.53 9.34
C ARG A 63 -12.39 17.21 9.25
N LEU A 64 -11.28 16.46 9.30
CA LEU A 64 -9.93 17.00 9.12
C LEU A 64 -9.56 17.19 7.65
N PHE A 65 -10.34 16.63 6.72
CA PHE A 65 -10.00 16.56 5.30
C PHE A 65 -11.10 17.17 4.45
N ASN A 66 -10.73 17.76 3.32
CA ASN A 66 -11.67 18.26 2.32
C ASN A 66 -12.09 17.14 1.36
N SER A 67 -13.25 17.28 0.73
CA SER A 67 -13.76 16.28 -0.23
C SER A 67 -12.91 16.12 -1.50
N ASP A 68 -12.07 17.11 -1.81
CA ASP A 68 -11.14 17.14 -2.92
C ASP A 68 -9.71 16.72 -2.52
N ASP A 69 -9.47 16.42 -1.24
CA ASP A 69 -8.18 15.88 -0.81
C ASP A 69 -7.89 14.52 -1.48
N VAL A 70 -6.61 14.26 -1.67
CA VAL A 70 -6.12 13.05 -2.34
C VAL A 70 -5.24 12.25 -1.39
N VAL A 71 -5.47 10.94 -1.34
CA VAL A 71 -4.69 9.97 -0.57
C VAL A 71 -3.71 9.27 -1.49
N TYR A 72 -2.43 9.33 -1.12
CA TYR A 72 -1.33 8.65 -1.78
C TYR A 72 -0.64 7.69 -0.80
N PHE A 73 -0.47 6.43 -1.21
CA PHE A 73 0.20 5.41 -0.42
C PHE A 73 1.70 5.44 -0.71
N LEU A 74 2.49 5.73 0.31
CA LEU A 74 3.95 5.87 0.18
C LEU A 74 4.67 4.98 1.18
N ASP A 75 5.16 3.84 0.70
CA ASP A 75 6.00 2.95 1.52
C ASP A 75 7.37 3.59 1.83
N SER A 76 7.97 3.17 2.94
CA SER A 76 9.21 3.73 3.48
C SER A 76 10.43 3.61 2.55
N GLU A 77 10.43 2.60 1.67
CA GLU A 77 11.54 2.37 0.73
C GLU A 77 11.37 3.09 -0.62
N ASN A 78 10.18 3.65 -0.88
CA ASN A 78 9.92 4.32 -2.13
C ASN A 78 10.70 5.63 -2.24
N SER A 79 11.11 5.96 -3.46
CA SER A 79 11.78 7.23 -3.76
C SER A 79 10.95 8.01 -4.73
N VAL A 80 10.69 9.28 -4.40
CA VAL A 80 9.68 10.10 -5.06
C VAL A 80 10.25 11.47 -5.41
N ASP A 81 10.11 11.86 -6.67
CA ASP A 81 10.25 13.24 -7.11
C ASP A 81 9.00 14.02 -6.70
N LEU A 82 9.19 15.18 -6.04
CA LEU A 82 8.08 16.01 -5.57
C LEU A 82 7.17 16.50 -6.71
N GLN A 83 7.69 16.55 -7.94
CA GLN A 83 6.88 16.81 -9.14
C GLN A 83 5.72 15.82 -9.29
N LEU A 84 5.81 14.60 -8.74
CA LEU A 84 4.69 13.65 -8.73
C LEU A 84 3.42 14.29 -8.15
N PHE A 85 3.56 14.99 -7.03
CA PHE A 85 2.44 15.55 -6.31
C PHE A 85 1.83 16.72 -7.06
N ASP A 86 2.66 17.64 -7.53
CA ASP A 86 2.19 18.88 -8.17
C ASP A 86 1.77 18.68 -9.62
N LYS A 87 2.42 17.76 -10.34
CA LYS A 87 2.10 17.46 -11.74
C LYS A 87 0.92 16.50 -11.85
N PHE A 88 0.83 15.48 -10.98
CA PHE A 88 -0.14 14.39 -11.07
C PHE A 88 -1.08 14.29 -9.86
N ALA A 89 -0.59 13.92 -8.68
CA ALA A 89 -1.45 13.46 -7.57
C ALA A 89 -2.50 14.49 -7.15
N ARG A 90 -2.15 15.78 -7.05
CA ARG A 90 -3.10 16.85 -6.66
C ARG A 90 -4.20 17.13 -7.69
N LYS A 91 -4.07 16.61 -8.92
CA LYS A 91 -5.06 16.80 -10.00
C LYS A 91 -6.02 15.63 -10.11
N VAL A 92 -5.95 14.67 -9.18
CA VAL A 92 -6.81 13.49 -9.18
C VAL A 92 -8.21 13.85 -8.72
N GLU A 93 -9.19 13.58 -9.58
CA GLU A 93 -10.62 13.80 -9.28
C GLU A 93 -11.27 12.55 -8.66
N LYS A 94 -10.86 11.36 -9.13
CA LYS A 94 -11.35 10.06 -8.64
C LYS A 94 -10.21 9.10 -8.32
N MET A 95 -9.53 8.64 -9.35
CA MET A 95 -8.32 7.82 -9.26
C MET A 95 -7.37 8.25 -10.34
N GLY A 96 -6.13 8.58 -9.96
CA GLY A 96 -5.05 8.89 -10.89
C GLY A 96 -4.04 7.75 -10.91
N VAL A 97 -3.50 7.46 -12.10
CA VAL A 97 -2.45 6.45 -12.26
C VAL A 97 -1.28 6.97 -13.08
N TRP A 98 -0.09 6.45 -12.79
CA TRP A 98 1.16 6.80 -13.49
C TRP A 98 2.14 5.63 -13.50
N ALA A 99 3.18 5.76 -14.34
CA ALA A 99 4.28 4.82 -14.38
C ALA A 99 5.13 4.91 -13.11
N ALA A 100 5.65 3.76 -12.66
CA ALA A 100 6.63 3.70 -11.58
C ALA A 100 7.82 2.84 -11.98
N GLY A 101 9.02 3.30 -11.63
CA GLY A 101 10.23 2.53 -11.79
C GLY A 101 10.25 1.33 -10.85
N SER A 102 10.77 0.21 -11.35
CA SER A 102 11.07 -1.02 -10.62
C SER A 102 12.57 -1.30 -10.79
N GLY A 103 13.37 -0.92 -9.80
CA GLY A 103 14.83 -0.98 -9.90
C GLY A 103 15.43 0.02 -10.91
N TYR A 104 16.53 -0.37 -11.56
CA TYR A 104 17.36 0.52 -12.39
C TYR A 104 16.93 0.62 -13.87
N VAL A 105 16.23 -0.39 -14.43
CA VAL A 105 16.09 -0.55 -15.89
C VAL A 105 14.63 -0.70 -16.36
N TYR A 106 13.68 -0.94 -15.45
CA TYR A 106 12.30 -1.27 -15.81
C TYR A 106 11.29 -0.32 -15.16
N ALA A 107 10.15 -0.13 -15.83
CA ALA A 107 9.02 0.63 -15.30
C ALA A 107 7.72 -0.12 -15.53
N ASP A 108 6.95 -0.31 -14.46
CA ASP A 108 5.56 -0.72 -14.55
C ASP A 108 4.72 0.50 -14.93
N SER A 109 3.77 0.32 -15.84
CA SER A 109 2.95 1.46 -16.31
C SER A 109 1.57 1.04 -16.78
N GLN A 110 0.69 2.01 -16.86
CA GLN A 110 -0.60 1.88 -17.52
C GLN A 110 -0.44 1.96 -19.05
N LEU A 111 -1.16 1.11 -19.78
CA LEU A 111 -1.34 1.26 -21.22
C LEU A 111 -2.47 2.26 -21.44
N THR A 112 -2.17 3.37 -22.11
CA THR A 112 -3.14 4.45 -22.34
C THR A 112 -3.41 4.64 -23.82
N LEU A 113 -4.69 4.62 -24.19
CA LEU A 113 -5.18 4.93 -25.53
C LEU A 113 -6.17 6.09 -25.44
N LYS A 114 -5.92 7.17 -26.20
CA LYS A 114 -6.78 8.37 -26.22
C LYS A 114 -7.11 8.91 -24.80
N GLY A 115 -6.11 8.92 -23.91
CA GLY A 115 -6.25 9.40 -22.54
C GLY A 115 -6.97 8.44 -21.58
N LYS A 116 -7.37 7.24 -22.03
CA LYS A 116 -8.03 6.23 -21.21
C LYS A 116 -7.13 5.02 -20.98
N VAL A 117 -7.18 4.45 -19.78
CA VAL A 117 -6.44 3.24 -19.44
C VAL A 117 -7.11 2.03 -20.08
N VAL A 118 -6.36 1.32 -20.93
CA VAL A 118 -6.83 0.11 -21.64
C VAL A 118 -6.16 -1.17 -21.14
N GLY A 119 -5.12 -1.05 -20.31
CA GLY A 119 -4.40 -2.20 -19.76
C GLY A 119 -3.18 -1.76 -18.96
N TRP A 120 -2.28 -2.72 -18.71
CA TRP A 120 -1.10 -2.54 -17.87
C TRP A 120 0.11 -3.19 -18.52
N ASN A 121 1.23 -2.49 -18.50
CA ASN A 121 2.55 -3.00 -18.83
C ASN A 121 3.25 -3.36 -17.52
N THR A 122 3.14 -4.62 -17.12
CA THR A 122 3.81 -5.18 -15.95
C THR A 122 4.07 -6.68 -16.18
N PRO A 123 5.21 -7.24 -15.76
CA PRO A 123 5.48 -8.67 -15.92
C PRO A 123 4.63 -9.55 -14.98
N TRP A 124 4.20 -9.03 -13.83
CA TRP A 124 3.53 -9.83 -12.79
C TRP A 124 2.01 -9.73 -12.87
N ARG A 125 1.38 -10.86 -13.25
CA ARG A 125 -0.08 -11.02 -13.37
C ARG A 125 -0.75 -9.83 -14.09
N PRO A 126 -0.39 -9.50 -15.35
CA PRO A 126 -0.88 -8.30 -16.05
C PRO A 126 -2.37 -8.30 -16.39
N LYS A 127 -3.03 -9.46 -16.38
CA LYS A 127 -4.46 -9.62 -16.71
C LYS A 127 -5.42 -9.18 -15.59
N ARG A 128 -4.89 -8.70 -14.45
CA ARG A 128 -5.70 -8.16 -13.35
C ARG A 128 -6.48 -6.92 -13.80
N GLU A 129 -7.54 -6.60 -13.07
CA GLU A 129 -8.32 -5.41 -13.35
C GLU A 129 -7.47 -4.15 -13.12
N PHE A 130 -6.78 -4.12 -11.98
CA PHE A 130 -5.78 -3.13 -11.61
C PHE A 130 -4.42 -3.83 -11.43
N ALA A 131 -3.60 -3.86 -12.49
CA ALA A 131 -2.28 -4.48 -12.47
C ALA A 131 -1.16 -3.46 -12.19
N LEU A 132 -1.18 -2.91 -10.98
CA LEU A 132 -0.29 -1.84 -10.52
C LEU A 132 -0.03 -1.96 -9.01
N GLY A 133 1.02 -1.30 -8.51
CA GLY A 133 1.37 -1.24 -7.08
C GLY A 133 0.87 0.03 -6.36
N PHE A 134 0.85 0.03 -5.03
CA PHE A 134 0.37 1.16 -4.20
C PHE A 134 1.00 2.53 -4.54
N ARG A 135 2.26 2.53 -4.99
CA ARG A 135 2.99 3.74 -5.41
C ARG A 135 2.53 4.36 -6.73
N GLN A 136 1.78 3.62 -7.56
CA GLN A 136 1.41 3.99 -8.93
C GLN A 136 0.09 4.74 -9.03
N PHE A 137 -0.61 4.94 -7.91
CA PHE A 137 -1.91 5.59 -7.93
C PHE A 137 -2.14 6.49 -6.73
N ALA A 138 -3.07 7.41 -6.89
CA ALA A 138 -3.69 8.12 -5.78
C ALA A 138 -5.21 8.15 -5.95
N LEU A 139 -5.90 8.33 -4.82
CA LEU A 139 -7.36 8.29 -4.76
C LEU A 139 -7.88 9.58 -4.17
N ASN A 140 -8.96 10.11 -4.72
CA ASN A 140 -9.73 11.12 -4.03
C ASN A 140 -10.29 10.51 -2.72
N ILE A 141 -10.17 11.25 -1.61
CA ILE A 141 -10.49 10.77 -0.26
C ILE A 141 -11.96 10.34 -0.09
N LYS A 142 -12.88 10.87 -0.91
CA LYS A 142 -14.29 10.48 -0.87
C LYS A 142 -14.48 8.98 -1.12
N TYR A 143 -13.72 8.40 -2.04
CA TYR A 143 -13.81 6.96 -2.34
C TYR A 143 -13.32 6.07 -1.20
N ILE A 144 -12.45 6.59 -0.34
CA ILE A 144 -12.03 5.90 0.89
C ILE A 144 -13.09 6.06 1.98
N THR A 145 -13.67 7.25 2.11
CA THR A 145 -14.60 7.59 3.19
C THR A 145 -16.04 7.11 2.97
N GLU A 146 -16.46 6.91 1.72
CA GLU A 146 -17.78 6.42 1.31
C GLU A 146 -17.84 4.89 1.22
N THR A 147 -16.70 4.21 1.30
CA THR A 147 -16.62 2.75 1.24
C THR A 147 -15.99 2.18 2.51
N ASN A 148 -16.17 0.87 2.73
CA ASN A 148 -15.48 0.10 3.76
C ASN A 148 -14.31 -0.71 3.18
N ALA A 149 -13.77 -0.31 2.03
CA ALA A 149 -12.65 -0.99 1.37
C ALA A 149 -11.46 -1.15 2.33
N ARG A 150 -10.95 -2.37 2.44
CA ARG A 150 -9.84 -2.72 3.33
C ARG A 150 -9.13 -3.98 2.83
N LEU A 151 -7.95 -4.22 3.37
CA LEU A 151 -7.19 -5.45 3.15
C LEU A 151 -7.58 -6.47 4.22
N ASP A 152 -8.28 -7.52 3.84
CA ASP A 152 -8.63 -8.60 4.77
C ASP A 152 -8.46 -9.97 4.08
N MET A 153 -8.72 -11.06 4.80
CA MET A 153 -8.47 -12.42 4.32
C MET A 153 -9.11 -12.75 2.95
N ARG A 154 -10.12 -12.00 2.48
CA ARG A 154 -10.67 -12.15 1.13
C ARG A 154 -9.68 -11.75 0.03
N CYS A 155 -8.68 -10.94 0.37
CA CYS A 155 -7.56 -10.57 -0.48
C CYS A 155 -6.43 -11.60 -0.48
N ALA A 156 -6.48 -12.63 0.37
CA ALA A 156 -5.44 -13.65 0.41
C ALA A 156 -5.36 -14.41 -0.93
N GLY A 157 -4.16 -14.46 -1.52
CA GLY A 157 -3.87 -15.09 -2.82
C GLY A 157 -4.17 -14.21 -4.03
N LEU A 158 -4.79 -13.06 -3.79
CA LEU A 158 -4.97 -11.99 -4.77
C LEU A 158 -3.82 -10.97 -4.67
N ALA A 159 -3.63 -10.19 -5.72
CA ALA A 159 -2.80 -9.00 -5.61
C ALA A 159 -3.49 -7.99 -4.68
N MET A 160 -2.73 -7.48 -3.71
CA MET A 160 -3.22 -6.62 -2.64
C MET A 160 -3.95 -5.39 -3.19
N GLU A 161 -3.33 -4.69 -4.14
CA GLU A 161 -3.86 -3.50 -4.79
C GLU A 161 -5.12 -3.81 -5.59
N ASP A 162 -5.13 -4.91 -6.36
CA ASP A 162 -6.28 -5.30 -7.17
C ASP A 162 -7.48 -5.61 -6.28
N CYS A 163 -7.27 -6.34 -5.18
CA CYS A 163 -8.32 -6.63 -4.21
C CYS A 163 -8.86 -5.36 -3.53
N PHE A 164 -7.98 -4.44 -3.13
CA PHE A 164 -8.38 -3.18 -2.50
C PHE A 164 -9.16 -2.28 -3.47
N LEU A 165 -8.65 -2.07 -4.68
CA LEU A 165 -9.21 -1.14 -5.66
C LEU A 165 -10.57 -1.60 -6.18
N ARG A 166 -10.80 -2.92 -6.33
CA ARG A 166 -12.12 -3.47 -6.71
C ARG A 166 -13.21 -3.25 -5.67
N GLN A 167 -12.85 -3.02 -4.41
CA GLN A 167 -13.82 -2.69 -3.37
C GLN A 167 -14.22 -1.20 -3.41
N LEU A 168 -13.49 -0.38 -4.16
CA LEU A 168 -13.84 0.99 -4.41
C LEU A 168 -14.84 1.04 -5.56
N ASN A 169 -15.86 1.90 -5.44
CA ASN A 169 -16.85 2.09 -6.50
C ASN A 169 -16.29 2.98 -7.63
N ILE A 170 -15.15 2.58 -8.20
CA ILE A 170 -14.40 3.29 -9.25
C ILE A 170 -14.31 2.37 -10.46
N SER A 171 -14.87 2.80 -11.59
CA SER A 171 -14.77 2.06 -12.84
C SER A 171 -13.46 2.38 -13.57
N LYS A 172 -13.03 1.50 -14.49
CA LYS A 172 -11.86 1.80 -15.36
C LYS A 172 -12.00 3.10 -16.14
N SER A 173 -13.21 3.52 -16.51
CA SER A 173 -13.43 4.75 -17.27
C SER A 173 -13.21 6.02 -16.42
N ASP A 174 -13.28 5.88 -15.10
CA ASP A 174 -13.05 6.94 -14.11
C ASP A 174 -11.57 7.18 -13.82
N ILE A 175 -10.68 6.29 -14.29
CA ILE A 175 -9.25 6.41 -14.07
C ILE A 175 -8.66 7.50 -14.97
N GLN A 176 -7.99 8.47 -14.35
CA GLN A 176 -7.18 9.49 -15.02
C GLN A 176 -5.75 8.97 -15.20
N SER A 177 -5.31 8.87 -16.45
CA SER A 177 -3.94 8.48 -16.79
C SER A 177 -3.04 9.72 -16.82
N PHE A 178 -1.92 9.67 -16.09
CA PHE A 178 -0.93 10.76 -16.05
C PHE A 178 0.43 10.32 -16.62
N GLY A 179 1.20 11.30 -17.14
CA GLY A 179 2.56 11.06 -17.63
C GLY A 179 2.67 10.21 -18.90
N HIS A 180 1.56 9.98 -19.61
CA HIS A 180 1.53 9.12 -20.80
C HIS A 180 1.71 9.86 -22.14
N SER A 181 1.60 11.20 -22.12
CA SER A 181 1.60 12.06 -23.31
C SER A 181 2.96 12.70 -23.58
N GLY A 182 3.29 12.92 -24.85
CA GLY A 182 4.54 13.56 -25.28
C GLY A 182 5.69 12.58 -25.51
N GLU A 183 6.82 13.12 -25.97
CA GLU A 183 8.04 12.34 -26.26
C GLU A 183 8.76 11.92 -24.98
N ASN A 184 8.71 12.76 -23.95
CA ASN A 184 9.29 12.48 -22.64
C ASN A 184 8.20 12.03 -21.66
N LYS A 185 8.12 10.72 -21.42
CA LYS A 185 7.20 10.12 -20.44
C LYS A 185 7.90 10.04 -19.08
N PRO A 186 7.57 10.92 -18.12
CA PRO A 186 8.29 10.97 -16.85
C PRO A 186 7.93 9.79 -15.95
N ILE A 187 8.92 9.33 -15.20
CA ILE A 187 8.74 8.47 -14.03
C ILE A 187 9.12 9.34 -12.84
N TYR A 188 8.22 9.48 -11.87
CA TYR A 188 8.45 10.31 -10.67
C TYR A 188 8.49 9.50 -9.38
N VAL A 189 8.32 8.18 -9.47
CA VAL A 189 8.40 7.29 -8.31
C VAL A 189 9.08 5.99 -8.68
N TRP A 190 9.94 5.51 -7.78
CA TRP A 190 10.68 4.26 -7.90
C TRP A 190 10.49 3.44 -6.64
N HIS A 191 10.24 2.15 -6.82
CA HIS A 191 10.43 1.19 -5.75
C HIS A 191 11.91 0.84 -5.70
N ARG A 192 12.56 1.24 -4.61
CA ARG A 192 13.90 0.77 -4.25
C ARG A 192 13.72 -0.21 -3.10
N ARG A 193 14.59 -1.22 -3.04
CA ARG A 193 14.73 -2.11 -1.88
C ARG A 193 16.12 -1.91 -1.33
N SER A 194 16.23 -1.61 -0.04
CA SER A 194 17.52 -1.54 0.61
C SER A 194 18.03 -2.97 0.86
N VAL A 195 19.24 -3.28 0.40
CA VAL A 195 19.85 -4.59 0.66
C VAL A 195 20.51 -4.56 2.03
N ASN A 196 20.12 -5.48 2.91
CA ASN A 196 20.79 -5.67 4.19
C ASN A 196 22.10 -6.44 3.96
N THR A 197 23.24 -5.78 4.15
CA THR A 197 24.58 -6.40 4.00
C THR A 197 25.12 -7.01 5.31
N GLY A 198 24.31 -7.07 6.38
CA GLY A 198 24.63 -7.72 7.65
C GLY A 198 24.63 -6.77 8.85
N ARG A 199 24.51 -7.34 10.06
CA ARG A 199 24.65 -6.61 11.33
C ARG A 199 26.12 -6.34 11.60
N VAL A 200 26.53 -5.08 11.66
CA VAL A 200 27.79 -4.72 12.32
C VAL A 200 27.58 -4.94 13.82
N THR A 201 28.34 -5.87 14.43
CA THR A 201 28.19 -6.27 15.84
C THR A 201 28.68 -5.21 16.82
N GLU A 202 29.51 -4.26 16.37
CA GLU A 202 29.90 -3.08 17.13
C GLU A 202 29.36 -1.81 16.46
N LEU A 203 28.35 -1.21 17.06
CA LEU A 203 27.76 0.03 16.58
C LEU A 203 28.57 1.23 17.10
N PRO A 204 28.86 2.24 16.26
CA PRO A 204 29.35 3.52 16.77
C PRO A 204 28.34 4.09 17.78
N THR A 205 28.82 4.45 18.97
CA THR A 205 28.01 4.96 20.10
C THR A 205 27.32 6.31 19.83
N ARG A 206 27.42 6.84 18.62
CA ARG A 206 26.82 8.12 18.20
C ARG A 206 26.19 7.98 16.81
N GLY A 207 24.86 7.88 16.75
CA GLY A 207 24.08 8.23 15.55
C GLY A 207 23.36 7.11 14.79
N SER A 208 23.46 5.84 15.18
CA SER A 208 22.83 4.74 14.43
C SER A 208 21.42 4.42 14.96
N PHE A 209 20.41 4.45 14.08
CA PHE A 209 19.13 3.79 14.33
C PHE A 209 19.29 2.30 14.01
N ILE A 210 18.99 1.41 14.95
CA ILE A 210 18.85 -0.02 14.66
C ILE A 210 17.42 -0.24 14.21
N ASP A 211 17.23 -0.49 12.92
CA ASP A 211 16.00 -1.10 12.44
C ASP A 211 16.11 -2.61 12.65
N THR A 212 15.25 -3.17 13.48
CA THR A 212 15.09 -4.62 13.54
C THR A 212 14.01 -4.97 12.53
N GLU A 213 14.43 -5.46 11.36
CA GLU A 213 13.51 -6.03 10.39
C GLU A 213 12.72 -7.15 11.07
N VAL A 214 11.40 -6.99 11.14
CA VAL A 214 10.51 -8.07 11.55
C VAL A 214 10.41 -8.99 10.34
N GLN A 215 10.94 -10.21 10.45
CA GLN A 215 10.84 -11.19 9.38
C GLN A 215 9.37 -11.37 8.99
N GLU A 216 9.06 -11.29 7.70
CA GLU A 216 7.69 -11.54 7.23
C GLU A 216 7.21 -12.93 7.68
N PRO A 217 5.96 -13.06 8.13
CA PRO A 217 5.40 -14.35 8.47
C PRO A 217 5.47 -15.26 7.25
N LEU A 218 5.88 -16.52 7.45
CA LEU A 218 5.92 -17.53 6.38
C LEU A 218 4.59 -17.68 5.63
N VAL A 219 3.49 -17.34 6.29
CA VAL A 219 2.14 -17.30 5.72
C VAL A 219 2.01 -16.25 4.61
N CYS A 220 2.65 -15.07 4.74
CA CYS A 220 2.69 -14.05 3.68
C CYS A 220 3.35 -14.57 2.43
N THR A 221 4.57 -15.11 2.58
CA THR A 221 5.36 -15.62 1.47
C THR A 221 4.61 -16.75 0.75
N ALA A 222 3.90 -17.61 1.48
CA ALA A 222 3.04 -18.64 0.90
C ALA A 222 1.83 -18.06 0.16
N ILE A 223 1.19 -17.02 0.70
CA ILE A 223 0.04 -16.34 0.08
C ILE A 223 0.43 -15.63 -1.22
N GLU A 224 1.57 -14.94 -1.24
CA GLU A 224 2.03 -14.17 -2.40
C GLU A 224 2.55 -15.06 -3.54
N HIS A 225 3.21 -16.18 -3.21
CA HIS A 225 3.87 -17.02 -4.20
C HIS A 225 3.15 -18.33 -4.56
N ARG A 226 2.18 -18.82 -3.76
CA ARG A 226 1.64 -20.19 -3.93
C ARG A 226 0.11 -20.35 -3.96
N LEU A 227 -0.70 -19.32 -3.75
CA LEU A 227 -2.15 -19.43 -3.97
C LEU A 227 -2.51 -19.22 -5.45
N THR A 228 -2.04 -20.14 -6.28
CA THR A 228 -2.74 -20.51 -7.52
C THR A 228 -3.36 -21.88 -7.24
N GLU A 229 -4.70 -21.92 -7.20
CA GLU A 229 -5.53 -23.14 -7.10
C GLU A 229 -5.70 -23.82 -5.71
N ALA A 230 -5.89 -23.06 -4.63
CA ALA A 230 -6.43 -23.65 -3.41
C ALA A 230 -7.92 -23.32 -3.24
N THR A 231 -8.78 -24.31 -3.48
CA THR A 231 -10.20 -24.22 -3.14
C THR A 231 -10.39 -24.12 -1.63
N MET A 232 -11.51 -23.53 -1.20
CA MET A 232 -11.90 -23.32 0.21
C MET A 232 -11.60 -24.52 1.15
N TYR A 233 -11.71 -25.75 0.64
CA TYR A 233 -11.40 -26.98 1.36
C TYR A 233 -9.94 -27.11 1.83
N GLN A 234 -8.97 -26.62 1.05
CA GLN A 234 -7.55 -26.68 1.39
C GLN A 234 -7.17 -25.63 2.44
N ALA A 235 -7.81 -24.46 2.40
CA ALA A 235 -7.68 -23.45 3.46
C ALA A 235 -8.23 -23.97 4.80
N MET A 236 -9.38 -24.68 4.77
CA MET A 236 -9.94 -25.33 5.96
C MET A 236 -9.08 -26.50 6.47
N PHE A 237 -8.42 -27.25 5.59
CA PHE A 237 -7.52 -28.35 5.97
C PHE A 237 -6.28 -27.86 6.73
N ILE A 238 -5.70 -26.73 6.30
CA ILE A 238 -4.53 -26.11 6.96
C ILE A 238 -4.91 -25.56 8.34
N ALA A 239 -6.12 -24.97 8.47
CA ALA A 239 -6.64 -24.56 9.77
C ALA A 239 -6.83 -25.76 10.73
N LYS A 240 -7.23 -26.93 10.20
CA LYS A 240 -7.43 -28.16 10.97
C LYS A 240 -6.14 -28.80 11.48
N GLN A 241 -4.99 -28.56 10.82
CA GLN A 241 -3.68 -29.08 11.26
C GLN A 241 -3.03 -28.27 12.40
N ARG A 242 -3.56 -27.08 12.75
CA ARG A 242 -2.98 -26.19 13.77
C ARG A 242 -3.48 -26.40 15.20
N ASN A 243 -4.34 -27.39 15.46
CA ASN A 243 -4.74 -27.85 16.79
C ASN A 243 -5.32 -26.78 17.74
N ASP A 244 -6.00 -25.76 17.20
CA ASP A 244 -6.81 -24.83 17.99
C ASP A 244 -8.18 -25.47 18.28
N ASN A 245 -8.45 -25.74 19.56
CA ASN A 245 -9.72 -26.26 20.06
C ASN A 245 -10.86 -25.27 19.80
N LEU A 246 -11.65 -25.49 18.75
CA LEU A 246 -12.99 -24.90 18.61
C LEU A 246 -14.01 -26.01 18.32
N THR A 247 -14.81 -26.29 19.35
CA THR A 247 -16.00 -27.13 19.39
C THR A 247 -17.18 -26.50 18.62
N GLY A 248 -18.06 -27.33 18.04
CA GLY A 248 -19.41 -26.93 17.57
C GLY A 248 -19.64 -27.11 16.06
N ILE A 249 -20.17 -28.24 15.60
CA ILE A 249 -21.60 -28.60 15.37
C ILE A 249 -22.15 -28.20 13.98
N MET A 250 -22.64 -29.24 13.31
CA MET A 250 -23.31 -29.35 12.02
C MET A 250 -24.77 -28.85 12.05
N ARG A 251 -25.21 -28.15 10.99
CA ARG A 251 -26.49 -28.27 10.23
C ARG A 251 -26.42 -27.17 9.14
N VAL A 252 -26.96 -27.24 7.92
CA VAL A 252 -28.35 -27.48 7.52
C VAL A 252 -28.40 -27.75 6.01
N SER A 253 -29.24 -28.74 5.65
CA SER A 253 -29.86 -29.12 4.34
C SER A 253 -29.16 -28.78 3.03
#